data_AF-A0A8C8B1G9-F1
#
_entry.id   AF-A0A8C8B1G9-F1
#
_cell.length_a   1.000
_cell.length_b   1.000
_cell.length_c   1.000
_cell.angle_alpha   90.00
_cell.angle_beta   90.00
_cell.angle_gamma   90.00
#
_symmetry.space_group_name_H-M   'P 1'
#
loop_
_entity.id
_entity.type
_entity.pdbx_description
1 polymer ?
#
loop_
_entity_poly.entity_id
_entity_poly.type
_entity_poly.pdbx_seq_one_letter_code
_entity_poly.pdbx_strand_id
1 'polypeptide(L)'
;FVIFLIDSGATHSVVTSCKGPLKCPLPFKAKNVTPIKIELKPGVKPVRVNQYAIRLEVQKELETLVNTFMQYRLLRECQSEFNTPILPVRKPHSQKYRLVQDLRAIIQITTDIHPTVPNPYTVLAAVAESNTYFTVLDLKDAFFCIPVDEQSQAIFAFQWESPSRGRNVQMCWMVLPQGFKNSPTLCGNVLAKALKQWQGNNDHVTLLQYVDDLLIGADMEECGRHCLLKYLGLAGYRVSQKRHK
;
A
#
# COMPACT_ATOMS: atom_id res chain seq x y z
N PHE A 1 7.29 12.35 13.24
CA PHE A 1 7.23 10.88 13.28
C PHE A 1 5.92 10.45 12.65
N VAL A 2 5.92 10.00 11.40
CA VAL A 2 4.72 9.45 10.75
C VAL A 2 5.00 8.00 10.42
N ILE A 3 4.60 7.11 11.33
CA ILE A 3 4.60 5.67 11.09
C ILE A 3 3.23 5.38 10.49
N PHE A 4 3.16 5.10 9.19
CA PHE A 4 1.94 4.61 8.56
C PHE A 4 1.69 3.15 9.00
N LEU A 5 0.46 2.88 9.44
CA LEU A 5 0.08 1.77 10.31
C LEU A 5 -0.90 0.82 9.57
N ILE A 6 -0.49 -0.37 9.11
CA ILE A 6 -1.48 -1.37 8.62
C ILE A 6 -2.23 -2.06 9.75
N ASP A 7 -3.53 -1.83 9.77
CA ASP A 7 -4.54 -2.58 10.49
C ASP A 7 -4.91 -3.87 9.71
N SER A 8 -4.21 -4.97 9.98
CA SER A 8 -4.70 -6.31 9.63
C SER A 8 -5.49 -6.90 10.81
N GLY A 9 -6.61 -6.27 11.13
CA GLY A 9 -7.70 -6.85 11.92
C GLY A 9 -8.51 -7.88 11.11
N ALA A 10 -8.90 -8.96 11.77
CA ALA A 10 -9.48 -10.17 11.19
C ALA A 10 -10.94 -9.99 10.73
N THR A 11 -11.30 -10.60 9.61
CA THR A 11 -12.31 -11.68 9.46
C THR A 11 -12.68 -11.87 7.99
N HIS A 12 -13.04 -13.09 7.63
CA HIS A 12 -13.63 -13.46 6.36
C HIS A 12 -14.77 -12.51 6.00
N SER A 13 -14.69 -11.90 4.81
CA SER A 13 -15.82 -11.47 3.99
C SER A 13 -15.27 -11.14 2.61
N VAL A 14 -15.19 -12.19 1.78
CA VAL A 14 -15.21 -12.03 0.33
C VAL A 14 -16.41 -11.14 0.03
N VAL A 15 -16.19 -10.02 -0.68
CA VAL A 15 -17.30 -9.31 -1.33
C VAL A 15 -17.83 -10.24 -2.40
N THR A 16 -18.71 -11.15 -1.98
CA THR A 16 -19.60 -11.92 -2.82
C THR A 16 -20.91 -11.15 -2.85
N SER A 17 -20.91 -10.05 -3.62
CA SER A 17 -22.13 -9.56 -4.25
C SER A 17 -21.78 -8.90 -5.58
N CYS A 18 -21.13 -9.69 -6.42
CA CYS A 18 -21.21 -9.65 -7.87
C CYS A 18 -21.16 -11.12 -8.27
N LYS A 19 -22.32 -11.74 -8.50
CA LYS A 19 -22.39 -13.12 -9.03
C LYS A 19 -21.82 -13.10 -10.46
N GLY A 20 -20.54 -13.41 -10.60
CA GLY A 20 -19.83 -13.56 -11.87
C GLY A 20 -18.34 -13.84 -11.64
N PRO A 21 -17.68 -14.73 -12.41
CA PRO A 21 -16.34 -15.20 -12.08
C PRO A 21 -15.30 -14.18 -12.55
N LEU A 22 -14.87 -13.29 -11.65
CA LEU A 22 -13.63 -12.53 -11.82
C LEU A 22 -12.70 -12.80 -10.64
N LYS A 23 -12.21 -14.04 -10.57
CA LYS A 23 -11.02 -14.36 -9.78
C LYS A 23 -9.81 -13.71 -10.47
N CYS A 24 -9.45 -12.49 -10.09
CA CYS A 24 -8.11 -11.99 -10.37
C CYS A 24 -7.10 -12.87 -9.58
N PRO A 25 -6.08 -13.49 -10.21
CA PRO A 25 -5.24 -14.49 -9.54
C PRO A 25 -4.25 -13.91 -8.51
N LEU A 26 -4.09 -12.59 -8.44
CA LEU A 26 -3.14 -11.94 -7.54
C LEU A 26 -3.83 -10.78 -6.81
N PRO A 27 -4.06 -10.89 -5.49
CA PRO A 27 -4.98 -10.01 -4.77
C PRO A 27 -4.53 -8.56 -4.55
N PHE A 28 -3.32 -8.18 -5.02
CA PHE A 28 -2.65 -6.92 -4.68
C PHE A 28 -1.88 -6.31 -5.86
N LYS A 29 -2.33 -6.45 -7.12
CA LYS A 29 -1.63 -5.76 -8.22
C LYS A 29 -2.61 -4.88 -8.98
N ALA A 30 -2.36 -3.57 -8.92
CA ALA A 30 -3.03 -2.63 -9.78
C ALA A 30 -2.70 -2.95 -11.25
N LYS A 31 -3.72 -3.10 -12.09
CA LYS A 31 -3.55 -3.42 -13.51
C LYS A 31 -3.00 -2.21 -14.25
N ASN A 32 -2.17 -2.45 -15.26
CA ASN A 32 -1.56 -1.42 -16.12
C ASN A 32 -0.71 -0.38 -15.38
N VAL A 33 -0.21 -0.71 -14.19
CA VAL A 33 0.74 0.14 -13.46
C VAL A 33 2.16 -0.27 -13.83
N THR A 34 2.90 0.68 -14.40
CA THR A 34 4.33 0.52 -14.64
C THR A 34 5.07 0.43 -13.29
N PRO A 35 5.96 -0.57 -13.11
CA PRO A 35 6.77 -0.67 -11.89
C PRO A 35 7.51 0.63 -11.60
N ILE A 36 7.45 1.07 -10.34
CA ILE A 36 8.06 2.33 -9.93
C ILE A 36 9.55 2.12 -9.69
N LYS A 37 10.37 2.95 -10.34
CA LYS A 37 11.80 3.07 -10.07
C LYS A 37 12.03 4.04 -8.93
N ILE A 38 12.90 3.64 -8.00
CA ILE A 38 13.29 4.46 -6.85
C ILE A 38 14.69 5.00 -7.09
N GLU A 39 14.80 6.32 -7.13
CA GLU A 39 16.07 6.99 -7.40
C GLU A 39 16.81 7.30 -6.11
N LEU A 40 18.08 6.91 -6.07
CA LEU A 40 19.01 7.27 -5.00
C LEU A 40 19.75 8.56 -5.35
N LYS A 41 20.20 9.29 -4.33
CA LYS A 41 21.06 10.46 -4.50
C LYS A 41 22.37 10.06 -5.18
N PRO A 42 22.95 10.91 -6.03
CA PRO A 42 24.19 10.58 -6.73
C PRO A 42 25.35 10.34 -5.74
N GLY A 43 26.14 9.30 -5.98
CA GLY A 43 27.35 8.98 -5.21
C GLY A 43 27.11 8.31 -3.85
N VAL A 44 25.88 7.93 -3.50
CA VAL A 44 25.62 7.23 -2.23
C VAL A 44 26.02 5.76 -2.30
N LYS A 45 26.56 5.25 -1.19
CA LYS A 45 26.87 3.82 -1.03
C LYS A 45 25.66 3.05 -0.48
N PRO A 46 25.54 1.74 -0.76
CA PRO A 46 24.52 0.91 -0.15
C PRO A 46 24.62 0.90 1.38
N VAL A 47 23.48 1.01 2.05
CA VAL A 47 23.42 1.03 3.52
C VAL A 47 23.13 -0.36 4.06
N ARG A 48 23.95 -0.80 5.03
CA ARG A 48 23.85 -2.11 5.67
C ARG A 48 23.69 -1.92 7.18
N VAL A 49 22.46 -2.00 7.66
CA VAL A 49 22.13 -1.97 9.09
C VAL A 49 21.77 -3.39 9.54
N ASN A 50 22.37 -3.84 10.63
CA ASN A 50 22.14 -5.18 11.17
C ASN A 50 20.71 -5.34 11.71
N GLN A 51 20.18 -6.55 11.58
CA GLN A 51 18.86 -6.89 12.14
C GLN A 51 18.88 -6.81 13.67
N TYR A 52 17.89 -6.12 14.24
CA TYR A 52 17.69 -6.11 15.69
C TYR A 52 17.28 -7.51 16.17
N ALA A 53 17.70 -7.87 17.39
CA ALA A 53 17.28 -9.12 18.01
C ALA A 53 15.75 -9.15 18.19
N ILE A 54 15.10 -10.21 17.72
CA ILE A 54 13.66 -10.44 17.87
C ILE A 54 13.47 -11.67 18.75
N ARG A 55 12.58 -11.58 19.75
CA ARG A 55 12.24 -12.72 20.62
C ARG A 55 11.60 -13.85 19.80
N LEU A 56 11.94 -15.10 20.13
CA LEU A 56 11.49 -16.29 19.39
C LEU A 56 9.95 -16.39 19.27
N GLU A 57 9.21 -16.05 20.32
CA GLU A 57 7.74 -16.03 20.32
C GLU A 57 7.19 -15.08 19.25
N VAL A 58 7.79 -13.90 19.12
CA VAL A 58 7.42 -12.87 18.15
C VAL A 58 7.84 -13.28 16.74
N GLN A 59 8.99 -13.95 16.59
CA GLN A 59 9.43 -14.50 15.30
C GLN A 59 8.42 -15.52 14.75
N LYS A 60 7.85 -16.39 15.59
CA LYS A 60 6.84 -17.37 15.16
C LYS A 60 5.57 -16.69 14.63
N GLU A 61 5.15 -15.60 15.26
CA GLU A 61 4.01 -14.81 14.74
C GLU A 61 4.35 -14.10 13.43
N LEU A 62 5.54 -13.48 13.35
CA LEU A 62 6.01 -12.82 12.14
C LEU A 62 6.20 -13.81 10.99
N GLU A 63 6.59 -15.06 11.24
CA GLU A 63 6.74 -16.10 10.22
C GLU A 63 5.44 -16.33 9.45
N THR A 64 4.31 -16.36 10.14
CA THR A 64 2.99 -16.49 9.50
C THR A 64 2.73 -15.30 8.57
N LEU A 65 3.10 -14.09 9.00
CA LEU A 65 2.95 -12.87 8.21
C LEU A 65 3.87 -12.84 6.98
N VAL A 66 5.15 -13.18 7.15
CA VAL A 66 6.13 -13.26 6.05
C VAL A 66 5.72 -14.31 5.03
N ASN A 67 5.30 -15.50 5.47
CA ASN A 67 4.80 -16.55 4.58
C ASN A 67 3.59 -16.08 3.77
N THR A 68 2.67 -15.35 4.42
CA THR A 68 1.51 -14.74 3.75
C THR A 68 1.94 -13.72 2.69
N PHE A 69 2.91 -12.87 3.01
CA PHE A 69 3.45 -11.89 2.06
C PHE A 69 4.17 -12.54 0.88
N MET A 70 4.90 -13.64 1.09
CA MET A 70 5.49 -14.41 -0.01
C MET A 70 4.43 -15.07 -0.89
N GLN A 71 3.40 -15.70 -0.28
CA GLN A 71 2.31 -16.33 -1.01
C GLN A 71 1.57 -15.32 -1.92
N TYR A 72 1.42 -14.08 -1.44
CA TYR A 72 0.83 -12.99 -2.21
C TYR A 72 1.81 -12.25 -3.13
N ARG A 73 3.06 -12.70 -3.23
CA ARG A 73 4.12 -12.08 -4.04
C ARG A 73 4.37 -10.60 -3.70
N LEU A 74 4.23 -10.24 -2.42
CA LEU A 74 4.63 -8.94 -1.88
C LEU A 74 6.10 -8.94 -1.48
N LEU A 75 6.59 -10.09 -1.03
CA LEU A 75 7.99 -10.34 -0.70
C LEU A 75 8.58 -11.44 -1.59
N ARG A 76 9.88 -11.35 -1.83
CA ARG A 76 10.69 -12.42 -2.41
C ARG A 76 12.04 -12.53 -1.70
N GLU A 77 12.62 -13.72 -1.74
CA GLU A 77 14.05 -13.88 -1.40
C GLU A 77 14.90 -13.12 -2.42
N CYS A 78 15.96 -12.49 -1.93
CA CYS A 78 16.90 -11.72 -2.74
C CYS A 78 18.31 -11.78 -2.16
N GLN A 79 19.27 -11.30 -2.92
CA GLN A 79 20.61 -10.96 -2.43
C GLN A 79 20.81 -9.48 -2.73
N SER A 80 20.98 -8.67 -1.67
CA SER A 80 21.06 -7.23 -1.80
C SER A 80 22.26 -6.68 -1.04
N GLU A 81 22.91 -5.69 -1.62
CA GLU A 81 23.93 -4.91 -0.92
C GLU A 81 23.35 -3.99 0.14
N PHE A 82 22.04 -3.76 0.14
CA PHE A 82 21.32 -3.01 1.16
C PHE A 82 20.79 -3.96 2.23
N ASN A 83 20.67 -3.46 3.45
CA ASN A 83 19.93 -4.14 4.50
C ASN A 83 19.41 -3.11 5.51
N THR A 84 18.14 -3.20 5.86
CA THR A 84 17.56 -2.44 6.98
C THR A 84 16.78 -3.37 7.90
N PRO A 85 16.76 -3.10 9.21
CA PRO A 85 16.15 -4.01 10.16
C PRO A 85 14.62 -3.91 10.13
N ILE A 86 13.97 -5.02 10.46
CA ILE A 86 12.55 -5.06 10.78
C ILE A 86 12.31 -4.99 12.29
N LEU A 87 11.18 -4.43 12.65
CA LEU A 87 10.68 -4.20 14.00
C LEU A 87 9.28 -4.80 14.11
N PRO A 88 9.06 -5.77 15.00
CA PRO A 88 7.71 -6.19 15.35
C PRO A 88 7.03 -5.12 16.20
N VAL A 89 5.92 -4.58 15.72
CA VAL A 89 5.09 -3.62 16.47
C VAL A 89 3.79 -4.29 16.87
N ARG A 90 3.52 -4.38 18.17
CA ARG A 90 2.28 -4.97 18.67
C ARG A 90 1.09 -4.11 18.27
N LYS A 91 0.01 -4.75 17.81
CA LYS A 91 -1.25 -4.07 17.50
C LYS A 91 -1.90 -3.58 18.80
N PRO A 92 -2.44 -2.34 18.83
CA PRO A 92 -3.26 -1.89 19.96
C PRO A 92 -4.38 -2.88 20.23
N HIS A 93 -4.60 -3.22 21.50
CA HIS A 93 -5.66 -4.12 21.95
C HIS A 93 -5.64 -5.53 21.31
N SER A 94 -4.50 -6.00 20.81
CA SER A 94 -4.38 -7.34 20.22
C SER A 94 -3.06 -8.03 20.60
N GLN A 95 -3.05 -9.36 20.55
CA GLN A 95 -1.83 -10.16 20.69
C GLN A 95 -1.01 -10.21 19.41
N LYS A 96 -1.55 -9.74 18.28
CA LYS A 96 -0.89 -9.82 16.97
C LYS A 96 0.17 -8.74 16.81
N TYR A 97 1.23 -9.07 16.06
CA TYR A 97 2.26 -8.11 15.62
C TYR A 97 2.04 -7.59 14.20
N ARG A 98 2.72 -6.48 13.90
CA ARG A 98 2.93 -5.91 12.57
C ARG A 98 4.42 -5.97 12.27
N LEU A 99 4.76 -6.27 11.02
CA LEU A 99 6.13 -6.12 10.53
C LEU A 99 6.30 -4.68 10.06
N VAL A 100 7.17 -3.92 10.72
CA VAL A 100 7.54 -2.56 10.33
C VAL A 100 9.01 -2.56 9.97
N GLN A 101 9.37 -2.05 8.81
CA GLN A 101 10.76 -1.91 8.41
C GLN A 101 11.28 -0.52 8.78
N ASP A 102 12.47 -0.47 9.37
CA ASP A 102 13.13 0.78 9.71
C ASP A 102 13.84 1.37 8.50
N LEU A 103 13.10 2.15 7.71
CA LEU A 103 13.59 2.74 6.47
C LEU A 103 14.31 4.09 6.65
N ARG A 104 14.63 4.50 7.88
CA ARG A 104 15.27 5.81 8.15
C ARG A 104 16.57 5.99 7.37
N ALA A 105 17.41 4.95 7.32
CA ALA A 105 18.64 4.95 6.55
C ALA A 105 18.40 5.12 5.04
N ILE A 106 17.42 4.40 4.49
CA ILE A 106 17.03 4.49 3.08
C ILE A 106 16.50 5.89 2.76
N ILE A 107 15.62 6.42 3.61
CA ILE A 107 15.02 7.74 3.49
C ILE A 107 16.09 8.86 3.30
N GLN A 108 17.25 8.75 3.95
CA GLN A 108 18.32 9.75 3.85
C GLN A 108 19.05 9.73 2.50
N ILE A 109 19.19 8.54 1.91
CA ILE A 109 19.93 8.33 0.64
C ILE A 109 19.03 8.37 -0.59
N THR A 110 17.71 8.30 -0.44
CA THR A 110 16.76 8.42 -1.56
C THR A 110 16.54 9.87 -1.96
N THR A 111 16.43 10.12 -3.26
CA THR A 111 16.06 11.44 -3.81
C THR A 111 14.66 11.84 -3.36
N ASP A 112 14.49 13.12 -3.04
CA ASP A 112 13.19 13.69 -2.68
C ASP A 112 12.36 13.90 -3.95
N ILE A 113 11.08 13.54 -3.89
CA ILE A 113 10.12 13.86 -4.95
C ILE A 113 9.26 15.02 -4.49
N HIS A 114 8.85 15.86 -5.43
CA HIS A 114 7.93 16.95 -5.11
C HIS A 114 6.58 16.37 -4.68
N PRO A 115 6.04 16.75 -3.50
CA PRO A 115 4.75 16.25 -3.05
C PRO A 115 3.65 16.83 -3.94
N THR A 116 3.06 15.99 -4.78
CA THR A 116 1.92 16.34 -5.64
C THR A 116 0.57 16.14 -4.95
N VAL A 117 0.56 15.71 -3.69
CA VAL A 117 -0.67 15.49 -2.94
C VAL A 117 -1.28 16.86 -2.60
N PRO A 118 -2.45 17.21 -3.15
CA PRO A 118 -3.08 18.49 -2.89
C PRO A 118 -3.49 18.63 -1.42
N ASN A 119 -3.47 19.87 -0.91
CA ASN A 119 -3.95 20.18 0.43
C ASN A 119 -5.43 19.79 0.55
N PRO A 120 -5.88 19.11 1.64
CA PRO A 120 -7.28 18.77 1.84
C PRO A 120 -8.27 19.92 1.60
N TYR A 121 -7.93 21.15 2.00
CA TYR A 121 -8.77 22.32 1.75
C TYR A 121 -8.95 22.63 0.26
N THR A 122 -7.88 22.50 -0.53
CA THR A 122 -7.92 22.67 -1.98
C THR A 122 -8.75 21.56 -2.64
N VAL A 123 -8.64 20.33 -2.14
CA VAL A 123 -9.43 19.19 -2.61
C VAL A 123 -10.92 19.40 -2.33
N LEU A 124 -11.26 19.80 -1.11
CA LEU A 124 -12.65 20.01 -0.69
C LEU A 124 -13.32 21.21 -1.38
N ALA A 125 -12.56 22.25 -1.73
CA ALA A 125 -13.08 23.39 -2.49
C ALA A 125 -13.55 23.02 -3.92
N ALA A 126 -13.11 21.87 -4.44
CA ALA A 126 -13.53 21.37 -5.75
C ALA A 126 -14.84 20.55 -5.71
N VAL A 127 -15.44 20.39 -4.52
CA VAL A 127 -16.77 19.79 -4.38
C VAL A 127 -17.82 20.72 -4.99
N ALA A 128 -18.55 20.26 -6.02
CA ALA A 128 -19.67 21.02 -6.55
C ALA A 128 -20.80 21.10 -5.51
N GLU A 129 -21.35 22.30 -5.31
CA GLU A 129 -22.47 22.58 -4.40
C GLU A 129 -23.75 21.81 -4.79
N SER A 130 -23.86 21.38 -6.05
CA SER A 130 -24.99 20.61 -6.57
C SER A 130 -25.04 19.16 -6.10
N ASN A 131 -23.93 18.59 -5.63
CA ASN A 131 -23.89 17.18 -5.21
C ASN A 131 -24.69 16.99 -3.91
N THR A 132 -25.72 16.15 -3.96
CA THR A 132 -26.57 15.82 -2.79
C THR A 132 -26.02 14.70 -1.92
N TYR A 133 -25.28 13.76 -2.50
CA TYR A 133 -24.79 12.57 -1.80
C TYR A 133 -23.28 12.47 -1.84
N PHE A 134 -22.69 12.21 -0.68
CA PHE A 134 -21.25 12.02 -0.51
C PHE A 134 -20.95 10.64 0.05
N THR A 135 -19.97 9.95 -0.53
CA THR A 135 -19.43 8.70 0.00
C THR A 135 -17.92 8.83 0.15
N VAL A 136 -17.40 8.33 1.27
CA VAL A 136 -15.95 8.19 1.49
C VAL A 136 -15.58 6.73 1.34
N LEU A 137 -14.53 6.46 0.55
CA LEU A 137 -13.94 5.14 0.37
C LEU A 137 -12.46 5.20 0.78
N ASP A 138 -12.09 4.32 1.71
CA ASP A 138 -10.71 4.14 2.18
C ASP A 138 -10.07 2.95 1.43
N LEU A 139 -9.00 3.19 0.67
CA LEU A 139 -8.29 2.12 -0.04
C LEU A 139 -7.43 1.31 0.92
N LYS A 140 -7.77 0.04 1.07
CA LYS A 140 -7.04 -0.87 1.95
C LYS A 140 -5.74 -1.35 1.29
N ASP A 141 -4.63 -1.21 2.02
CA ASP A 141 -3.30 -1.68 1.63
C ASP A 141 -2.83 -1.12 0.26
N ALA A 142 -3.22 0.12 -0.06
CA ALA A 142 -3.02 0.73 -1.38
C ALA A 142 -1.57 0.70 -1.87
N PHE A 143 -0.59 0.88 -0.97
CA PHE A 143 0.83 0.81 -1.33
C PHE A 143 1.23 -0.57 -1.86
N PHE A 144 0.66 -1.64 -1.33
CA PHE A 144 0.95 -3.00 -1.79
C PHE A 144 0.36 -3.29 -3.17
N CYS A 145 -0.57 -2.47 -3.66
CA CYS A 145 -1.06 -2.55 -5.04
C CYS A 145 -0.04 -2.05 -6.08
N ILE A 146 0.99 -1.32 -5.65
CA ILE A 146 1.93 -0.61 -6.53
C ILE A 146 3.23 -1.42 -6.67
N PRO A 147 3.54 -1.97 -7.86
CA PRO A 147 4.77 -2.73 -8.07
C PRO A 147 6.01 -1.82 -8.05
N VAL A 148 7.11 -2.36 -7.53
CA VAL A 148 8.43 -1.72 -7.56
C VAL A 148 9.31 -2.40 -8.61
N ASP A 149 10.03 -1.59 -9.38
CA ASP A 149 10.98 -2.04 -10.39
C ASP A 149 12.04 -2.98 -9.77
N GLU A 150 12.42 -4.03 -10.48
CA GLU A 150 13.26 -5.11 -9.95
C GLU A 150 14.59 -4.63 -9.36
N GLN A 151 15.22 -3.63 -9.98
CA GLN A 151 16.48 -3.05 -9.47
C GLN A 151 16.25 -2.26 -8.18
N SER A 152 15.07 -1.63 -8.06
CA SER A 152 14.69 -0.85 -6.89
C SER A 152 14.22 -1.70 -5.71
N GLN A 153 13.79 -2.95 -5.95
CA GLN A 153 13.37 -3.87 -4.87
C GLN A 153 14.51 -4.15 -3.89
N ALA A 154 15.75 -4.22 -4.37
CA ALA A 154 16.94 -4.46 -3.58
C ALA A 154 17.18 -3.38 -2.51
N ILE A 155 16.75 -2.13 -2.78
CA ILE A 155 16.91 -0.98 -1.85
C ILE A 155 16.18 -1.24 -0.54
N PHE A 156 15.05 -1.95 -0.58
CA PHE A 156 14.21 -2.22 0.58
C PHE A 156 14.47 -3.60 1.19
N ALA A 157 15.65 -4.16 0.99
CA ALA A 157 16.00 -5.44 1.56
C ALA A 157 16.05 -5.41 3.10
N PHE A 158 15.61 -6.50 3.70
CA PHE A 158 15.77 -6.77 5.13
C PHE A 158 16.13 -8.24 5.36
N GLN A 159 16.78 -8.48 6.49
CA GLN A 159 17.17 -9.81 6.91
C GLN A 159 16.02 -10.49 7.65
N TRP A 160 15.73 -11.75 7.30
CA TRP A 160 14.71 -12.57 7.94
C TRP A 160 15.30 -13.94 8.28
N GLU A 161 15.17 -14.31 9.56
CA GLU A 161 15.52 -15.63 10.04
C GLU A 161 14.24 -16.39 10.38
N SER A 162 13.99 -17.48 9.66
CA SER A 162 12.81 -18.32 9.88
C SER A 162 13.03 -19.21 11.10
N PRO A 163 12.20 -19.11 12.15
CA PRO A 163 12.35 -19.94 13.35
C PRO A 163 12.05 -21.42 13.08
N SER A 164 11.26 -21.75 12.06
CA SER A 164 10.97 -23.15 11.69
C SER A 164 12.05 -23.79 10.81
N ARG A 165 12.72 -22.99 9.97
CA ARG A 165 13.72 -23.49 9.00
C ARG A 165 15.17 -23.27 9.43
N GLY A 166 15.42 -22.43 10.44
CA GLY A 166 16.77 -22.09 10.90
C GLY A 166 17.64 -21.40 9.82
N ARG A 167 17.02 -20.89 8.75
CA ARG A 167 17.70 -20.30 7.61
C ARG A 167 17.59 -18.79 7.69
N ASN A 168 18.73 -18.12 7.60
CA ASN A 168 18.84 -16.67 7.51
C ASN A 168 18.90 -16.26 6.04
N VAL A 169 17.94 -15.43 5.60
CA VAL A 169 17.82 -14.97 4.20
C VAL A 169 17.58 -13.47 4.16
N GLN A 170 17.89 -12.84 3.03
CA GLN A 170 17.40 -11.49 2.73
C GLN A 170 16.09 -11.57 1.96
N MET A 171 15.16 -10.71 2.34
CA MET A 171 13.86 -10.53 1.71
C MET A 171 13.79 -9.12 1.13
N CYS A 172 13.20 -9.00 -0.06
CA CYS A 172 12.97 -7.74 -0.74
C CYS A 172 11.48 -7.56 -1.00
N TRP A 173 11.00 -6.32 -0.85
CA TRP A 173 9.65 -5.94 -1.25
C TRP A 173 9.55 -5.86 -2.77
N MET A 174 8.56 -6.56 -3.32
CA MET A 174 8.21 -6.49 -4.75
C MET A 174 7.23 -5.35 -5.07
N VAL A 175 6.68 -4.74 -4.02
CA VAL A 175 5.67 -3.69 -4.05
C VAL A 175 6.14 -2.55 -3.15
N LEU A 176 5.46 -1.41 -3.23
CA LEU A 176 5.86 -0.22 -2.49
C LEU A 176 5.74 -0.46 -0.97
N PRO A 177 6.85 -0.39 -0.20
CA PRO A 177 6.81 -0.71 1.21
C PRO A 177 6.19 0.42 2.02
N GLN A 178 5.71 0.05 3.19
CA GLN A 178 5.22 1.01 4.18
C GLN A 178 6.36 1.70 4.90
N GLY A 179 6.12 2.94 5.33
CA GLY A 179 7.11 3.74 6.05
C GLY A 179 8.18 4.39 5.15
N PHE A 180 8.15 4.15 3.83
CA PHE A 180 8.99 4.87 2.89
C PHE A 180 8.41 6.26 2.60
N LYS A 181 9.26 7.30 2.70
CA LYS A 181 8.84 8.71 2.64
C LYS A 181 8.04 9.08 1.39
N ASN A 182 8.38 8.50 0.25
CA ASN A 182 7.78 8.84 -1.04
C ASN A 182 6.55 7.97 -1.35
N SER A 183 6.24 6.97 -0.52
CA SER A 183 5.12 6.05 -0.78
C SER A 183 3.77 6.75 -0.97
N PRO A 184 3.38 7.72 -0.12
CA PRO A 184 2.09 8.42 -0.28
C PRO A 184 1.99 9.15 -1.62
N THR A 185 3.03 9.91 -1.99
CA THR A 185 3.04 10.68 -3.24
C THR A 185 3.08 9.76 -4.48
N LEU A 186 3.89 8.71 -4.45
CA LEU A 186 3.97 7.74 -5.55
C LEU A 186 2.64 7.00 -5.76
N CYS A 187 2.04 6.51 -4.67
CA CYS A 187 0.73 5.87 -4.71
C CYS A 187 -0.36 6.85 -5.18
N GLY A 188 -0.34 8.08 -4.66
CA GLY A 188 -1.26 9.15 -5.05
C GLY A 188 -1.21 9.43 -6.55
N ASN A 189 -0.01 9.55 -7.13
CA ASN A 189 0.17 9.79 -8.56
C ASN A 189 -0.33 8.63 -9.43
N VAL A 190 -0.05 7.38 -9.04
CA VAL A 190 -0.55 6.21 -9.79
C VAL A 190 -2.07 6.14 -9.74
N LEU A 191 -2.65 6.34 -8.56
CA LEU A 191 -4.09 6.32 -8.37
C LEU A 191 -4.76 7.48 -9.12
N ALA A 192 -4.20 8.69 -9.09
CA ALA A 192 -4.72 9.84 -9.81
C ALA A 192 -4.78 9.60 -11.33
N LYS A 193 -3.75 8.96 -11.89
CA LYS A 193 -3.73 8.58 -13.31
C LYS A 193 -4.85 7.58 -13.64
N ALA A 194 -5.08 6.59 -12.78
CA ALA A 194 -6.15 5.62 -12.96
C ALA A 194 -7.53 6.30 -12.85
N LEU A 195 -7.75 7.10 -11.81
CA LEU A 195 -9.03 7.79 -11.57
C LEU A 195 -9.34 8.83 -12.63
N LYS A 196 -8.36 9.54 -13.17
CA LYS A 196 -8.57 10.49 -14.28
C LYS A 196 -9.17 9.81 -15.51
N GLN A 197 -8.72 8.59 -15.82
CA GLN A 197 -9.29 7.81 -16.92
C GLN A 197 -10.75 7.40 -16.63
N TRP A 198 -11.08 7.10 -15.38
CA TRP A 198 -12.44 6.78 -14.98
C TRP A 198 -13.34 8.03 -15.00
N GLN A 199 -12.87 9.15 -14.47
CA GLN A 199 -13.62 10.39 -14.35
C GLN A 199 -14.00 10.97 -15.70
N GLY A 200 -13.12 10.91 -16.71
CA GLY A 200 -13.47 11.35 -18.07
C GLY A 200 -14.55 10.52 -18.77
N ASN A 201 -14.98 9.40 -18.19
CA ASN A 201 -16.13 8.62 -18.65
C ASN A 201 -17.37 8.80 -17.74
N ASN A 202 -17.26 9.60 -16.66
CA ASN A 202 -18.26 9.74 -15.60
C ASN A 202 -18.38 11.20 -15.14
N ASP A 203 -18.60 12.13 -16.08
CA ASP A 203 -18.65 13.58 -15.83
C ASP A 203 -19.79 14.02 -14.88
N HIS A 204 -20.78 13.16 -14.66
CA HIS A 204 -21.90 13.37 -13.74
C HIS A 204 -21.56 13.12 -12.26
N VAL A 205 -20.30 12.80 -11.97
CA VAL A 205 -19.82 12.47 -10.62
C VAL A 205 -18.59 13.32 -10.29
N THR A 206 -18.61 13.93 -9.12
CA THR A 206 -17.43 14.59 -8.56
C THR A 206 -16.58 13.56 -7.83
N LEU A 207 -15.32 13.39 -8.22
CA LEU A 207 -14.38 12.50 -7.55
C LEU A 207 -13.17 13.29 -7.04
N LEU A 208 -12.89 13.11 -5.76
CA LEU A 208 -11.79 13.72 -5.05
C LEU A 208 -10.91 12.64 -4.46
N GLN A 209 -9.60 12.84 -4.57
CA GLN A 209 -8.60 11.91 -4.09
C GLN A 209 -7.66 12.61 -3.12
N TYR A 210 -7.45 11.99 -1.96
CA TYR A 210 -6.41 12.36 -1.02
C TYR A 210 -5.62 11.12 -0.61
N VAL A 211 -4.48 10.89 -1.28
CA VAL A 211 -3.65 9.69 -1.12
C VAL A 211 -4.46 8.40 -1.36
N ASP A 212 -4.89 7.71 -0.30
CA ASP A 212 -5.68 6.49 -0.27
C ASP A 212 -7.17 6.71 0.07
N ASP A 213 -7.54 7.93 0.48
CA ASP A 213 -8.93 8.33 0.69
C ASP A 213 -9.56 8.86 -0.60
N LEU A 214 -10.76 8.37 -0.92
CA LEU A 214 -11.56 8.84 -2.04
C LEU A 214 -12.88 9.40 -1.53
N LEU A 215 -13.19 10.63 -1.92
CA LEU A 215 -14.48 11.25 -1.68
C LEU A 215 -15.21 11.34 -3.02
N ILE A 216 -16.41 10.78 -3.09
CA ILE A 216 -17.26 10.83 -4.28
C ILE A 216 -18.53 11.60 -3.95
N GLY A 217 -18.84 12.59 -4.79
CA GLY A 217 -20.07 13.39 -4.78
C GLY A 217 -20.92 13.06 -6.00
N ALA A 218 -22.22 12.82 -5.80
CA ALA A 218 -23.16 12.55 -6.88
C ALA A 218 -24.58 13.03 -6.53
N ASP A 219 -25.40 13.22 -7.55
CA ASP A 219 -26.82 13.58 -7.39
C ASP A 219 -27.68 12.39 -6.92
N MET A 220 -27.21 11.16 -7.16
CA MET A 220 -27.82 9.90 -6.74
C MET A 220 -26.78 8.98 -6.07
N GLU A 221 -27.04 8.58 -4.82
CA GLU A 221 -26.11 7.82 -3.96
C GLU A 221 -25.59 6.53 -4.60
N GLU A 222 -26.47 5.70 -5.16
CA GLU A 222 -26.11 4.35 -5.61
C GLU A 222 -25.27 4.35 -6.89
N CYS A 223 -25.47 5.32 -7.78
CA CYS A 223 -24.84 5.33 -9.10
C CYS A 223 -23.32 5.56 -8.98
N GLY A 224 -22.91 6.64 -8.31
CA GLY A 224 -21.50 7.00 -8.19
C GLY A 224 -20.71 5.93 -7.43
N ARG A 225 -21.21 5.52 -6.27
CA ARG A 225 -20.54 4.54 -5.41
C ARG A 225 -20.38 3.19 -6.09
N HIS A 226 -21.45 2.68 -6.73
CA HIS A 226 -21.40 1.35 -7.36
C HIS A 226 -20.45 1.33 -8.56
N CYS A 227 -20.51 2.36 -9.41
CA CYS A 227 -19.62 2.50 -10.56
C CYS A 227 -18.14 2.55 -10.15
N LEU A 228 -17.82 3.33 -9.10
CA LEU A 228 -16.44 3.45 -8.61
C LEU A 228 -15.94 2.15 -7.97
N LEU A 229 -16.75 1.48 -7.13
CA LEU A 229 -16.37 0.20 -6.52
C LEU A 229 -16.10 -0.87 -7.57
N LYS A 230 -16.93 -0.93 -8.62
CA LYS A 230 -16.74 -1.85 -9.74
C LYS A 230 -15.43 -1.56 -10.48
N TYR A 231 -15.15 -0.28 -10.76
CA TYR A 231 -13.90 0.13 -11.41
C TYR A 231 -12.67 -0.24 -10.57
N LEU A 232 -12.66 0.13 -9.29
CA LEU A 232 -11.55 -0.16 -8.37
C LEU A 232 -11.27 -1.66 -8.25
N GLY A 233 -12.33 -2.48 -8.14
CA GLY A 233 -12.20 -3.94 -8.12
C GLY A 233 -11.63 -4.52 -9.42
N LEU A 234 -12.07 -4.00 -10.57
CA LEU A 234 -11.52 -4.41 -11.88
C LEU A 234 -10.06 -3.98 -12.06
N ALA A 235 -9.70 -2.80 -11.53
CA ALA A 235 -8.35 -2.24 -11.54
C ALA A 235 -7.41 -2.92 -10.53
N GLY A 236 -7.93 -3.72 -9.59
CA GLY A 236 -7.13 -4.49 -8.62
C GLY A 236 -6.91 -3.78 -7.28
N TYR A 237 -7.64 -2.71 -7.00
CA TYR A 237 -7.67 -2.03 -5.71
C TYR A 237 -8.69 -2.67 -4.76
N ARG A 238 -8.47 -2.49 -3.46
CA ARG A 238 -9.38 -2.96 -2.41
C ARG A 238 -9.86 -1.78 -1.59
N VAL A 239 -11.12 -1.82 -1.20
CA VAL A 239 -11.74 -0.81 -0.34
C VAL A 239 -12.03 -1.42 1.02
N SER A 240 -11.71 -0.68 2.08
CA SER A 240 -12.02 -1.01 3.46
C SER A 240 -13.53 -0.93 3.69
N GLN A 241 -14.10 -1.95 4.34
CA GLN A 241 -15.53 -1.96 4.70
C GLN A 241 -15.84 -1.19 5.99
N LYS A 242 -14.90 -0.40 6.51
CA LYS A 242 -15.14 0.34 7.76
C LYS A 242 -16.37 1.23 7.56
N ARG A 243 -17.42 0.91 8.32
CA ARG A 243 -18.62 1.74 8.39
C ARG A 243 -18.17 3.05 9.05
N HIS A 244 -18.14 4.13 8.29
CA HIS A 244 -18.14 5.46 8.88
C HIS A 244 -19.40 5.55 9.74
N LYS A 245 -19.21 5.62 11.06
CA LYS A 245 -20.27 5.94 12.03
C LYS A 245 -20.40 7.44 12.11
#